data_AF-A0A2R6P9R6-F1
#
_entry.id   AF-A0A2R6P9R6-F1
#
_cell.length_a   1.000
_cell.length_b   1.000
_cell.length_c   1.000
_cell.angle_alpha   90.00
_cell.angle_beta   90.00
_cell.angle_gamma   90.00
#
_symmetry.space_group_name_H-M   'P 1'
#
loop_
_entity.id
_entity.type
_entity.pdbx_description
1 polymer ?
#
loop_
_entity_poly.entity_id
_entity_poly.type
_entity_poly.pdbx_seq_one_letter_code
_entity_poly.pdbx_strand_id
1 'polypeptide(L)'
;MSLKLPSVPLILSMLKGLSMGHLATQRCIDEGGILPLLHALEGVPGENEIGARAENLLDTLSDKEGKGDGFLAEKVHKLRHATWDEMRRRALRKREEVLQGLGMRQELASDGEKRIVLTRSIFEGLEDVEEEVDGLACMVCREGYSLRPTDLLGVYCYSKRVNLGVGTSGSARGECVYTTVSHFNIIHYQCHQEAKRADAALRNPKKEWDGATLRNNETLCNNLFPLRGPSVPVAQYVRYVDLYWDNLNALGRADGSRLRLLTYDIVLMLARFATGASFSTDSKGGGKESNSRFLPFMIQMARHLVDQGSLSQRHTMAKAVTTYLTSSTSDSTPSAGGTEETVQFMMVNSLLSESYESWLQHRHAFLQRGIYHAYMQHTHGRSTQRTALNQPSTVKPDSARSGGIDDLLSVIQPILVYAGLIEQLQRFFKVKKSTSVAEGGGEGSSSKESVGDDDGGSLEGWEVVMREKLLNVREMVGFSRELLSWLEDMYSATDLQEAFDVIGVLADVLSGGFARCEDFVYAAINGGKH
;
A
#
# COMPACT_ATOMS: atom_id res chain seq x y z
N MET A 1 -8.80 -0.40 37.31
CA MET A 1 -7.90 0.42 38.15
C MET A 1 -6.71 -0.35 38.73
N SER A 2 -6.75 -1.68 38.91
CA SER A 2 -5.64 -2.46 39.53
C SER A 2 -4.44 -2.78 38.62
N LEU A 3 -4.61 -2.84 37.29
CA LEU A 3 -3.55 -3.21 36.33
C LEU A 3 -2.56 -2.08 36.00
N LYS A 4 -2.75 -0.88 36.57
CA LYS A 4 -1.83 0.26 36.43
C LYS A 4 -0.76 0.33 37.54
N LEU A 5 -0.78 -0.61 38.49
CA LEU A 5 0.18 -0.65 39.58
C LEU A 5 1.55 -1.13 39.04
N PRO A 6 2.66 -0.42 39.32
CA PRO A 6 4.00 -0.79 38.84
C PRO A 6 4.51 -2.11 39.42
N SER A 7 3.87 -2.64 40.47
CA SER A 7 4.19 -3.92 41.08
C SER A 7 3.77 -5.14 40.25
N VAL A 8 2.77 -5.02 39.37
CA VAL A 8 2.20 -6.17 38.64
C VAL A 8 3.22 -6.83 37.70
N PRO A 9 3.98 -6.10 36.86
CA PRO A 9 5.04 -6.69 36.03
C PRO A 9 6.13 -7.38 36.86
N LEU A 10 6.50 -6.81 38.00
CA LEU A 10 7.53 -7.36 38.90
C LEU A 10 7.05 -8.68 39.52
N ILE A 11 5.80 -8.73 39.98
CA ILE A 11 5.20 -9.95 40.55
C ILE A 11 5.16 -11.07 39.51
N LEU A 12 4.76 -10.77 38.25
CA LEU A 12 4.75 -11.77 37.18
C LEU A 12 6.15 -12.31 36.86
N SER A 13 7.16 -11.45 36.84
CA SER A 13 8.55 -11.86 36.61
C SER A 13 9.12 -12.67 37.79
N MET A 14 8.81 -12.30 39.03
CA MET A 14 9.20 -13.07 40.21
C MET A 14 8.53 -14.44 40.23
N LEU A 15 7.22 -14.48 39.93
CA LEU A 15 6.44 -15.73 39.89
C LEU A 15 6.98 -16.67 38.81
N LYS A 16 7.39 -16.14 37.64
CA LYS A 16 8.10 -16.92 36.61
C LYS A 16 9.34 -17.57 37.20
N GLY A 17 10.27 -16.79 37.75
CA GLY A 17 11.51 -17.32 38.33
C GLY A 17 11.28 -18.37 39.42
N LEU A 18 10.31 -18.15 40.31
CA LEU A 18 9.96 -19.07 41.39
C LEU A 18 9.26 -20.35 40.91
N SER A 19 8.64 -20.31 39.73
CA SER A 19 7.90 -21.44 39.17
C SER A 19 8.74 -22.31 38.24
N MET A 20 9.86 -21.81 37.71
CA MET A 20 10.77 -22.56 36.83
C MET A 20 11.30 -23.82 37.53
N GLY A 21 10.90 -25.00 37.07
CA GLY A 21 11.37 -26.29 37.60
C GLY A 21 10.95 -26.62 39.03
N HIS A 22 10.09 -25.80 39.67
CA HIS A 22 9.77 -25.94 41.09
C HIS A 22 8.32 -26.41 41.31
N LEU A 23 8.15 -27.72 41.44
CA LEU A 23 6.84 -28.38 41.55
C LEU A 23 5.95 -27.83 42.68
N ALA A 24 6.51 -27.53 43.85
CA ALA A 24 5.72 -27.01 44.97
C ALA A 24 5.13 -25.62 44.66
N THR A 25 5.87 -24.75 43.99
CA THR A 25 5.35 -23.44 43.54
C THR A 25 4.24 -23.62 42.51
N GLN A 26 4.44 -24.53 41.54
CA GLN A 26 3.43 -24.79 40.50
C GLN A 26 2.14 -25.38 41.09
N ARG A 27 2.21 -26.22 42.12
CA ARG A 27 1.02 -26.69 42.86
C ARG A 27 0.32 -25.54 43.57
N CYS A 28 1.04 -24.62 44.20
CA CYS A 28 0.42 -23.44 44.81
C CYS A 28 -0.27 -22.53 43.78
N ILE A 29 0.28 -22.40 42.57
CA ILE A 29 -0.35 -21.64 41.46
C ILE A 29 -1.67 -22.30 41.02
N ASP A 30 -1.68 -23.63 40.96
CA ASP A 30 -2.85 -24.43 40.57
C ASP A 30 -3.95 -24.44 41.65
N GLU A 31 -3.59 -24.79 42.89
CA GLU A 31 -4.52 -24.82 44.03
C GLU A 31 -5.03 -23.43 44.41
N GLY A 32 -4.20 -22.39 44.21
CA GLY A 32 -4.54 -21.00 44.46
C GLY A 32 -5.45 -20.36 43.41
N GLY A 33 -5.83 -21.07 42.35
CA GLY A 33 -6.69 -20.53 41.28
C GLY A 33 -6.04 -19.35 40.54
N ILE A 34 -4.70 -19.30 40.49
CA ILE A 34 -3.94 -18.22 39.86
C ILE A 34 -3.89 -18.42 38.34
N LEU A 35 -3.97 -19.66 37.87
CA LEU A 35 -3.87 -20.01 36.45
C LEU A 35 -4.92 -19.33 35.54
N PRO A 36 -6.22 -19.27 35.90
CA PRO A 36 -7.21 -18.52 35.12
C PRO A 36 -6.97 -17.01 35.11
N LEU A 37 -6.42 -16.45 36.19
CA LEU A 37 -6.07 -15.03 36.27
C LEU A 37 -4.90 -14.71 35.34
N LEU A 38 -3.87 -15.55 35.32
CA LEU A 38 -2.75 -15.43 34.37
C LEU A 38 -3.25 -15.51 32.92
N HIS A 39 -4.15 -16.44 32.62
CA HIS A 39 -4.72 -16.58 31.28
C HIS A 39 -5.53 -15.34 30.86
N ALA A 40 -6.30 -14.76 31.78
CA ALA A 40 -7.03 -13.51 31.51
C ALA A 40 -6.08 -12.32 31.26
N LEU A 41 -4.89 -12.32 31.86
CA LEU A 41 -3.87 -11.28 31.67
C LEU A 41 -3.17 -11.37 30.31
N GLU A 42 -3.11 -12.55 29.67
CA GLU A 42 -2.54 -12.72 28.31
C GLU A 42 -3.22 -11.82 27.28
N GLY A 43 -4.53 -11.59 27.41
CA GLY A 43 -5.34 -10.80 26.49
C GLY A 43 -5.37 -9.30 26.76
N VAL A 44 -4.57 -8.78 27.70
CA VAL A 44 -4.57 -7.35 28.07
C VAL A 44 -3.57 -6.57 27.18
N PRO A 45 -4.04 -5.70 26.26
CA PRO A 45 -3.16 -4.83 25.48
C PRO A 45 -2.66 -3.66 26.34
N GLY A 46 -1.35 -3.33 26.30
CA GLY A 46 -0.85 -2.11 26.96
C GLY A 46 0.67 -2.00 27.20
N GLU A 47 1.09 -0.77 27.52
CA GLU A 47 2.47 -0.24 27.62
C GLU A 47 3.39 -0.88 28.67
N ASN A 48 2.86 -1.68 29.61
CA ASN A 48 3.65 -2.27 30.72
C ASN A 48 4.02 -3.75 30.51
N GLU A 49 3.89 -4.27 29.28
CA GLU A 49 4.21 -5.66 28.89
C GLU A 49 3.50 -6.73 29.75
N ILE A 50 2.36 -6.42 30.37
CA ILE A 50 1.67 -7.33 31.30
C ILE A 50 1.20 -8.60 30.57
N GLY A 51 0.63 -8.45 29.38
CA GLY A 51 0.20 -9.58 28.53
C GLY A 51 1.37 -10.48 28.14
N ALA A 52 2.46 -9.90 27.62
CA ALA A 52 3.67 -10.64 27.26
C ALA A 52 4.31 -11.35 28.47
N ARG A 53 4.30 -10.73 29.66
CA ARG A 53 4.85 -11.33 30.89
C ARG A 53 3.98 -12.47 31.42
N ALA A 54 2.65 -12.34 31.32
CA ALA A 54 1.71 -13.40 31.68
C ALA A 54 1.82 -14.60 30.72
N GLU A 55 1.95 -14.34 29.42
CA GLU A 55 2.17 -15.36 28.39
C GLU A 55 3.47 -16.13 28.64
N ASN A 56 4.58 -15.42 28.86
CA ASN A 56 5.88 -16.01 29.16
C ASN A 56 5.87 -16.88 30.43
N LEU A 57 5.11 -16.48 31.45
CA LEU A 57 4.92 -17.26 32.66
C LEU A 57 4.11 -18.54 32.38
N LEU A 58 3.00 -18.44 31.63
CA LEU A 58 2.19 -19.61 31.26
C LEU A 58 2.97 -20.59 30.36
N ASP A 59 3.85 -20.08 29.52
CA ASP A 59 4.75 -20.88 28.69
C ASP A 59 5.74 -21.68 29.52
N THR A 60 6.31 -21.04 30.55
CA THR A 60 7.17 -21.69 31.56
C THR A 60 6.41 -22.79 32.33
N LEU A 61 5.18 -22.52 32.75
CA LEU A 61 4.34 -23.50 33.45
C LEU A 61 3.90 -24.68 32.56
N SER A 62 4.00 -24.51 31.24
CA SER A 62 3.60 -25.49 30.23
C SER A 62 4.75 -26.28 29.60
N ASP A 63 5.98 -26.11 30.08
CA ASP A 63 7.18 -26.79 29.54
C ASP A 63 7.38 -26.59 28.04
N LYS A 64 7.03 -25.41 27.50
CA LYS A 64 7.20 -25.16 26.05
C LYS A 64 8.65 -25.31 25.59
N GLU A 65 9.62 -25.13 26.50
CA GLU A 65 11.05 -25.25 26.21
C GLU A 65 11.58 -26.69 26.30
N GLY A 66 10.75 -27.68 26.66
CA GLY A 66 11.08 -29.11 26.66
C GLY A 66 12.11 -29.52 27.71
N LYS A 67 12.15 -28.82 28.85
CA LYS A 67 13.11 -29.00 29.95
C LYS A 67 12.60 -29.92 31.06
N GLY A 68 11.36 -30.42 30.96
CA GLY A 68 10.75 -31.31 31.94
C GLY A 68 10.21 -30.56 33.18
N ASP A 69 9.96 -29.26 33.05
CA ASP A 69 9.66 -28.37 34.17
C ASP A 69 8.19 -27.95 34.28
N GLY A 70 7.31 -28.27 33.33
CA GLY A 70 5.92 -27.82 33.32
C GLY A 70 4.90 -28.85 33.79
N PHE A 71 4.62 -28.86 35.10
CA PHE A 71 3.56 -29.68 35.70
C PHE A 71 2.14 -29.26 35.26
N LEU A 72 1.96 -28.02 34.80
CA LEU A 72 0.65 -27.45 34.46
C LEU A 72 0.34 -27.42 32.95
N ALA A 73 1.15 -28.08 32.13
CA ALA A 73 1.02 -28.07 30.67
C ALA A 73 -0.38 -28.44 30.18
N GLU A 74 -0.97 -29.51 30.70
CA GLU A 74 -2.31 -29.97 30.29
C GLU A 74 -3.40 -28.96 30.68
N LYS A 75 -3.29 -28.31 31.85
CA LYS A 75 -4.26 -27.33 32.33
C LYS A 75 -4.16 -26.00 31.58
N VAL A 76 -2.94 -25.53 31.29
CA VAL A 76 -2.71 -24.35 30.45
C VAL A 76 -3.25 -24.59 29.04
N HIS A 77 -2.99 -25.77 28.47
CA HIS A 77 -3.50 -26.15 27.16
C HIS A 77 -5.04 -26.17 27.13
N LYS A 78 -5.70 -26.78 28.14
CA LYS A 78 -7.16 -26.78 28.26
C LYS A 78 -7.76 -25.38 28.37
N LEU A 79 -7.14 -24.47 29.12
CA LEU A 79 -7.60 -23.08 29.25
C LEU A 79 -7.50 -22.33 27.91
N ARG A 80 -6.33 -22.39 27.25
CA ARG A 80 -6.14 -21.74 25.94
C ARG A 80 -7.06 -22.34 24.87
N HIS A 81 -7.25 -23.66 24.85
CA HIS A 81 -8.14 -24.34 23.90
C HIS A 81 -9.62 -23.99 24.15
N ALA A 82 -10.05 -23.91 25.42
CA ALA A 82 -11.43 -23.52 25.76
C ALA A 82 -11.75 -22.08 25.33
N THR A 83 -10.80 -21.16 25.50
CA THR A 83 -10.91 -19.77 25.03
C THR A 83 -10.93 -19.70 23.51
N TRP A 84 -10.08 -20.48 22.83
CA TRP A 84 -10.08 -20.59 21.38
C TRP A 84 -11.42 -21.15 20.84
N ASP A 85 -11.95 -22.22 21.43
CA ASP A 85 -13.24 -22.81 21.05
C ASP A 85 -14.41 -21.85 21.25
N GLU A 86 -14.38 -21.05 22.32
CA GLU A 86 -15.40 -20.04 22.60
C GLU A 86 -15.32 -18.86 21.62
N MET A 87 -14.11 -18.38 21.32
CA MET A 87 -13.90 -17.36 20.28
C MET A 87 -14.36 -17.86 18.90
N ARG A 88 -14.03 -19.12 18.55
CA ARG A 88 -14.49 -19.78 17.33
C ARG A 88 -16.01 -19.90 17.27
N ARG A 89 -16.66 -20.29 18.38
CA ARG A 89 -18.14 -20.34 18.48
C ARG A 89 -18.80 -18.97 18.36
N ARG A 90 -18.20 -17.91 18.90
CA ARG A 90 -18.69 -16.53 18.75
C ARG A 90 -18.54 -16.04 17.31
N ALA A 91 -17.41 -16.34 16.66
CA ALA A 91 -17.20 -16.01 15.26
C ALA A 91 -18.19 -16.75 14.34
N LEU A 92 -18.47 -18.03 14.61
CA LEU A 92 -19.48 -18.81 13.88
C LEU A 92 -20.90 -18.25 14.06
N ARG A 93 -21.28 -17.85 15.29
CA ARG A 93 -22.57 -17.18 15.54
C ARG A 93 -22.68 -15.84 14.82
N LYS A 94 -21.67 -14.98 14.91
CA LYS A 94 -21.62 -13.72 14.15
C LYS A 94 -21.73 -13.97 12.65
N ARG A 95 -21.08 -15.02 12.12
CA ARG A 95 -21.22 -15.43 10.71
C ARG A 95 -22.65 -15.83 10.37
N GLU A 96 -23.33 -16.60 11.22
CA GLU A 96 -24.73 -16.99 11.01
C GLU A 96 -25.67 -15.79 11.06
N GLU A 97 -25.44 -14.85 11.99
CA GLU A 97 -26.19 -13.59 12.10
C GLU A 97 -26.01 -12.71 10.86
N VAL A 98 -24.77 -12.57 10.35
CA VAL A 98 -24.48 -11.83 9.12
C VAL A 98 -25.11 -12.52 7.90
N LEU A 99 -25.01 -13.84 7.79
CA LEU A 99 -25.64 -14.59 6.68
C LEU A 99 -27.18 -14.49 6.69
N GLN A 100 -27.80 -14.44 7.88
CA GLN A 100 -29.23 -14.17 8.03
C GLN A 100 -29.59 -12.73 7.66
N GLY A 101 -28.75 -11.75 8.03
CA GLY A 101 -28.88 -10.35 7.62
C GLY A 101 -28.73 -10.13 6.10
N LEU A 102 -27.99 -10.99 5.41
CA LEU A 102 -27.79 -10.99 3.96
C LEU A 102 -28.91 -11.70 3.17
N GLY A 103 -30.01 -12.09 3.83
CA GLY A 103 -31.17 -12.70 3.16
C GLY A 103 -30.97 -14.15 2.71
N MET A 104 -29.90 -14.83 3.17
CA MET A 104 -29.68 -16.25 2.88
C MET A 104 -30.43 -17.12 3.89
N ARG A 105 -31.70 -17.40 3.62
CA ARG A 105 -32.46 -18.40 4.38
C ARG A 105 -32.22 -19.78 3.76
N GLN A 106 -31.72 -20.72 4.56
CA GLN A 106 -31.66 -22.12 4.19
C GLN A 106 -33.03 -22.74 4.43
N GLU A 107 -33.81 -22.94 3.37
CA GLU A 107 -35.09 -23.66 3.46
C GLU A 107 -34.91 -25.10 3.00
N LEU A 108 -35.64 -25.99 3.67
CA LEU A 108 -35.83 -27.37 3.25
C LEU A 108 -36.90 -27.35 2.17
N ALA A 109 -36.53 -27.67 0.94
CA ALA A 109 -37.52 -27.91 -0.11
C ALA A 109 -38.30 -29.19 0.20
N SER A 110 -39.51 -29.36 -0.37
CA SER A 110 -40.44 -30.45 0.00
C SER A 110 -39.94 -31.86 -0.36
N ASP A 111 -38.77 -31.94 -0.99
CA ASP A 111 -38.01 -33.11 -1.44
C ASP A 111 -36.78 -33.40 -0.55
N GLY A 112 -36.54 -32.62 0.51
CA GLY A 112 -35.49 -32.88 1.51
C GLY A 112 -34.09 -32.40 1.15
N GLU A 113 -33.92 -31.74 -0.01
CA GLU A 113 -32.65 -31.14 -0.42
C GLU A 113 -32.53 -29.69 0.10
N LYS A 114 -31.35 -29.33 0.63
CA LYS A 114 -31.09 -27.99 1.18
C LYS A 114 -30.96 -26.98 0.03
N ARG A 115 -31.94 -26.09 -0.14
CA ARG A 115 -31.91 -25.06 -1.19
C ARG A 115 -31.66 -23.69 -0.57
N ILE A 116 -30.64 -22.98 -1.06
CA ILE A 116 -30.35 -21.59 -0.69
C ILE A 116 -31.05 -20.70 -1.73
N VAL A 117 -32.06 -19.96 -1.29
CA VAL A 117 -32.81 -19.05 -2.18
C VAL A 117 -32.26 -17.64 -1.99
N LEU A 118 -31.68 -17.07 -3.06
CA LEU A 118 -31.25 -15.66 -3.09
C LEU A 118 -32.44 -14.76 -3.41
N THR A 119 -32.90 -13.99 -2.42
CA THR A 119 -33.88 -12.93 -2.67
C THR A 119 -33.12 -11.62 -2.89
N ARG A 120 -32.79 -11.35 -4.17
CA ARG A 120 -32.38 -10.06 -4.75
C ARG A 120 -31.19 -9.32 -4.07
N SER A 121 -30.05 -9.36 -4.75
CA SER A 121 -28.82 -8.63 -4.44
C SER A 121 -28.97 -7.12 -4.59
N ILE A 122 -29.02 -6.40 -3.46
CA ILE A 122 -28.51 -5.03 -3.35
C ILE A 122 -27.32 -5.13 -2.41
N PHE A 123 -26.12 -5.08 -2.98
CA PHE A 123 -24.83 -5.21 -2.30
C PHE A 123 -24.27 -3.81 -1.98
N GLU A 124 -25.09 -2.94 -1.39
CA GLU A 124 -24.65 -1.69 -0.77
C GLU A 124 -24.76 -1.90 0.74
N GLY A 125 -23.62 -1.97 1.44
CA GLY A 125 -23.61 -2.13 2.90
C GLY A 125 -22.57 -3.09 3.48
N LEU A 126 -21.44 -3.30 2.81
CA LEU A 126 -20.32 -4.12 3.33
C LEU A 126 -19.24 -3.31 4.05
N GLU A 127 -19.51 -2.04 4.39
CA GLU A 127 -18.53 -1.19 5.07
C GLU A 127 -18.48 -1.36 6.59
N ASP A 128 -19.42 -2.07 7.22
CA ASP A 128 -19.49 -2.21 8.69
C ASP A 128 -19.37 -3.67 9.19
N VAL A 129 -18.49 -4.47 8.57
CA VAL A 129 -17.96 -5.66 9.25
C VAL A 129 -16.57 -5.28 9.73
N GLU A 130 -16.42 -5.10 11.05
CA GLU A 130 -15.15 -4.85 11.75
C GLU A 130 -14.00 -5.60 11.05
N GLU A 131 -13.28 -4.88 10.16
CA GLU A 131 -12.01 -5.33 9.63
C GLU A 131 -11.17 -5.74 10.86
N GLU A 132 -10.45 -6.86 10.78
CA GLU A 132 -9.56 -7.26 11.87
C GLU A 132 -8.78 -6.05 12.40
N VAL A 133 -8.49 -6.04 13.69
CA VAL A 133 -7.86 -4.89 14.36
C VAL A 133 -6.57 -4.44 13.63
N ASP A 134 -5.95 -5.26 12.77
CA ASP A 134 -4.78 -4.90 11.94
C ASP A 134 -5.00 -4.77 10.41
N GLY A 135 -6.22 -4.79 9.89
CA GLY A 135 -6.55 -4.38 8.51
C GLY A 135 -6.18 -5.34 7.36
N LEU A 136 -5.46 -6.44 7.60
CA LEU A 136 -5.19 -7.49 6.60
C LEU A 136 -5.45 -8.88 7.16
N ALA A 137 -6.31 -9.67 6.51
CA ALA A 137 -6.59 -11.05 6.89
C ALA A 137 -6.44 -11.99 5.69
N CYS A 138 -5.83 -13.16 5.91
CA CYS A 138 -5.77 -14.20 4.89
C CYS A 138 -7.19 -14.65 4.51
N MET A 139 -7.53 -14.65 3.24
CA MET A 139 -8.86 -14.98 2.74
C MET A 139 -9.27 -16.45 3.00
N VAL A 140 -8.29 -17.33 3.23
CA VAL A 140 -8.50 -18.77 3.48
C VAL A 140 -8.70 -19.05 4.96
N CYS A 141 -7.73 -18.69 5.81
CA CYS A 141 -7.80 -18.99 7.25
C CYS A 141 -8.45 -17.89 8.08
N ARG A 142 -8.64 -16.68 7.51
CA ARG A 142 -9.19 -15.50 8.20
C ARG A 142 -8.38 -15.10 9.42
N GLU A 143 -7.05 -15.20 9.28
CA GLU A 143 -6.10 -14.77 10.29
C GLU A 143 -5.14 -13.78 9.62
N GLY A 144 -4.92 -12.64 10.28
CA GLY A 144 -3.94 -11.62 9.90
C GLY A 144 -2.73 -11.56 10.82
N TYR A 145 -2.04 -10.42 10.80
CA TYR A 145 -0.86 -10.18 11.64
C TYR A 145 -1.16 -10.16 13.15
N SER A 146 -2.40 -9.90 13.57
CA SER A 146 -2.78 -9.97 14.99
C SER A 146 -2.65 -11.39 15.56
N LEU A 147 -2.96 -12.41 14.73
CA LEU A 147 -2.93 -13.81 15.13
C LEU A 147 -1.64 -14.52 14.68
N ARG A 148 -1.08 -14.10 13.54
CA ARG A 148 0.16 -14.63 12.98
C ARG A 148 1.15 -13.52 12.63
N PRO A 149 1.75 -12.85 13.63
CA PRO A 149 2.56 -11.64 13.42
C PRO A 149 3.82 -11.88 12.56
N THR A 150 4.33 -13.10 12.53
CA THR A 150 5.54 -13.48 11.77
C THR A 150 5.24 -14.09 10.40
N ASP A 151 4.00 -14.47 10.11
CA ASP A 151 3.64 -15.15 8.86
C ASP A 151 3.50 -14.13 7.73
N LEU A 152 4.31 -14.26 6.68
CA LEU A 152 4.22 -13.35 5.55
C LEU A 152 2.89 -13.53 4.78
N LEU A 153 2.18 -12.41 4.60
CA LEU A 153 1.03 -12.30 3.71
C LEU A 153 1.48 -11.91 2.29
N GLY A 154 0.76 -12.37 1.30
CA GLY A 154 0.87 -11.93 -0.09
C GLY A 154 -0.49 -11.52 -0.62
N VAL A 155 -0.50 -10.60 -1.57
CA VAL A 155 -1.71 -10.21 -2.30
C VAL A 155 -1.68 -10.81 -3.70
N TYR A 156 -2.80 -11.40 -4.13
CA TYR A 156 -2.94 -11.85 -5.51
C TYR A 156 -2.85 -10.67 -6.46
N CYS A 157 -1.95 -10.75 -7.43
CA CYS A 157 -1.80 -9.71 -8.44
C CYS A 157 -1.67 -10.30 -9.84
N TYR A 158 -2.06 -9.49 -10.82
CA TYR A 158 -1.88 -9.77 -12.23
C TYR A 158 -0.86 -8.80 -12.79
N SER A 159 0.25 -9.34 -13.26
CA SER A 159 1.33 -8.59 -13.89
C SER A 159 1.37 -8.88 -15.37
N LYS A 160 1.62 -7.86 -16.19
CA LYS A 160 1.90 -8.03 -17.62
C LYS A 160 3.05 -7.15 -18.08
N ARG A 161 3.68 -7.56 -19.16
CA ARG A 161 4.75 -6.83 -19.83
C ARG A 161 4.16 -5.82 -20.81
N VAL A 162 4.61 -4.57 -20.76
CA VAL A 162 4.14 -3.46 -21.60
C VAL A 162 5.31 -2.70 -22.21
N ASN A 163 5.17 -2.28 -23.46
CA ASN A 163 6.16 -1.46 -24.14
C ASN A 163 5.84 0.02 -23.90
N LEU A 164 6.81 0.81 -23.49
CA LEU A 164 6.67 2.27 -23.28
C LEU A 164 6.66 3.08 -24.59
N GLY A 165 6.78 2.40 -25.73
CA GLY A 165 6.90 3.01 -27.06
C GLY A 165 8.36 3.17 -27.51
N VAL A 166 8.55 3.74 -28.70
CA VAL A 166 9.87 4.13 -29.22
C VAL A 166 10.12 5.54 -28.70
N GLY A 167 11.11 5.71 -27.82
CA GLY A 167 11.58 7.05 -27.45
C GLY A 167 12.11 7.80 -28.69
N THR A 168 12.32 9.11 -28.58
CA THR A 168 13.03 9.92 -29.59
C THR A 168 14.42 9.38 -29.92
N SER A 169 15.01 8.57 -29.04
CA SER A 169 16.18 7.74 -29.30
C SER A 169 15.76 6.53 -30.14
N GLY A 170 16.11 6.52 -31.44
CA GLY A 170 15.77 5.53 -32.45
C GLY A 170 16.24 4.08 -32.22
N SER A 171 16.19 3.57 -30.99
CA SER A 171 16.30 2.15 -30.67
C SER A 171 15.06 1.41 -31.20
N ALA A 172 15.27 0.52 -32.17
CA ALA A 172 14.22 -0.34 -32.74
C ALA A 172 13.64 -1.36 -31.74
N ARG A 173 14.21 -1.47 -30.53
CA ARG A 173 13.64 -2.25 -29.42
C ARG A 173 13.03 -1.27 -28.44
N GLY A 174 11.70 -1.15 -28.46
CA GLY A 174 10.96 -0.39 -27.45
C GLY A 174 11.28 -0.93 -26.05
N GLU A 175 11.51 -0.03 -25.11
CA GLU A 175 11.77 -0.41 -23.72
C GLU A 175 10.53 -1.06 -23.12
N CYS A 176 10.76 -2.17 -22.43
CA CYS A 176 9.70 -2.97 -21.89
C CYS A 176 9.74 -2.97 -20.37
N VAL A 177 8.60 -2.68 -19.76
CA VAL A 177 8.42 -2.65 -18.30
C VAL A 177 7.26 -3.55 -17.92
N TYR A 178 7.05 -3.72 -16.61
CA TYR A 178 5.89 -4.43 -16.09
C TYR A 178 4.82 -3.45 -15.64
N THR A 179 3.57 -3.92 -15.69
CA THR A 179 2.48 -3.28 -14.97
C THR A 179 1.69 -4.30 -14.19
N THR A 180 1.39 -3.98 -12.94
CA THR A 180 0.72 -4.86 -11.98
C THR A 180 -0.59 -4.24 -11.52
N VAL A 181 -1.64 -5.06 -11.41
CA VAL A 181 -2.92 -4.69 -10.79
C VAL A 181 -3.36 -5.78 -9.83
N SER A 182 -4.26 -5.45 -8.90
CA SER A 182 -4.75 -6.39 -7.89
C SER A 182 -6.23 -6.20 -7.54
N HIS A 183 -6.90 -7.30 -7.21
CA HIS A 183 -8.20 -7.28 -6.51
C HIS A 183 -8.06 -7.05 -5.00
N PHE A 184 -6.83 -7.00 -4.50
CA PHE A 184 -6.48 -6.87 -3.10
C PHE A 184 -6.96 -8.02 -2.20
N ASN A 185 -7.09 -9.24 -2.76
CA ASN A 185 -7.31 -10.44 -1.97
C ASN A 185 -5.99 -10.97 -1.41
N ILE A 186 -5.96 -11.13 -0.10
CA ILE A 186 -4.76 -11.42 0.67
C ILE A 186 -4.74 -12.90 1.07
N ILE A 187 -3.58 -13.52 1.05
CA ILE A 187 -3.40 -14.91 1.45
C ILE A 187 -2.02 -15.10 2.10
N HIS A 188 -1.93 -15.95 3.13
CA HIS A 188 -0.62 -16.41 3.59
C HIS A 188 0.07 -17.21 2.47
N TYR A 189 1.38 -17.05 2.31
CA TYR A 189 2.13 -17.87 1.35
C TYR A 189 1.99 -19.37 1.65
N GLN A 190 1.94 -19.76 2.93
CA GLN A 190 1.71 -21.15 3.33
C GLN A 190 0.32 -21.66 2.92
N CYS A 191 -0.75 -20.90 3.18
CA CYS A 191 -2.10 -21.25 2.75
C CYS A 191 -2.18 -21.38 1.23
N HIS A 192 -1.48 -20.51 0.48
CA HIS A 192 -1.41 -20.63 -0.97
C HIS A 192 -0.74 -21.93 -1.42
N GLN A 193 0.39 -22.31 -0.82
CA GLN A 193 1.10 -23.56 -1.16
C GLN A 193 0.28 -24.81 -0.84
N GLU A 194 -0.42 -24.82 0.30
CA GLU A 194 -1.33 -25.91 0.66
C GLU A 194 -2.49 -26.00 -0.32
N ALA A 195 -3.07 -24.87 -0.70
CA ALA A 195 -4.17 -24.82 -1.65
C ALA A 195 -3.74 -25.25 -3.06
N LYS A 196 -2.54 -24.83 -3.50
CA LYS A 196 -1.90 -25.30 -4.74
C LYS A 196 -1.68 -26.81 -4.73
N ARG A 197 -1.20 -27.37 -3.62
CA ARG A 197 -0.98 -28.83 -3.47
C ARG A 197 -2.31 -29.58 -3.53
N ALA A 198 -3.35 -29.08 -2.88
CA ALA A 198 -4.69 -29.66 -2.92
C ALA A 198 -5.29 -29.61 -4.34
N ASP A 199 -5.15 -28.48 -5.04
CA ASP A 199 -5.60 -28.31 -6.43
C ASP A 199 -4.92 -29.28 -7.41
N ALA A 200 -3.63 -29.53 -7.21
CA ALA A 200 -2.86 -30.48 -8.03
C ALA A 200 -3.25 -31.94 -7.76
N ALA A 201 -3.79 -32.24 -6.57
CA ALA A 201 -4.23 -33.59 -6.17
C ALA A 201 -5.68 -33.91 -6.57
N LEU A 202 -6.41 -32.95 -7.16
CA LEU A 202 -7.77 -33.19 -7.67
C LEU A 202 -7.77 -34.20 -8.82
N ARG A 203 -8.90 -34.90 -9.01
CA ARG A 203 -9.09 -35.83 -10.14
C ARG A 203 -8.78 -35.19 -11.50
N ASN A 204 -9.11 -33.91 -11.64
CA ASN A 204 -8.65 -33.06 -12.73
C ASN A 204 -7.70 -32.00 -12.14
N PRO A 205 -6.37 -32.20 -12.24
CA PRO A 205 -5.40 -31.27 -11.67
C PRO A 205 -5.55 -29.86 -12.26
N LYS A 206 -5.59 -28.84 -11.39
CA LYS A 206 -5.59 -27.44 -11.83
C LYS A 206 -4.17 -26.89 -11.82
N LYS A 207 -3.87 -25.97 -12.74
CA LYS A 207 -2.64 -25.17 -12.63
C LYS A 207 -2.77 -24.23 -11.44
N GLU A 208 -1.63 -23.87 -10.84
CA GLU A 208 -1.55 -22.99 -9.67
C GLU A 208 -2.40 -21.72 -9.81
N TRP A 209 -2.23 -21.01 -10.93
CA TRP A 209 -2.91 -19.73 -11.18
C TRP A 209 -4.37 -19.88 -11.60
N ASP A 210 -4.77 -21.03 -12.17
CA ASP A 210 -6.19 -21.33 -12.46
C ASP A 210 -6.96 -21.54 -11.14
N GLY A 211 -6.36 -22.26 -10.19
CA GLY A 211 -6.89 -22.43 -8.85
C GLY A 211 -6.88 -21.13 -8.04
N ALA A 212 -5.79 -20.36 -8.13
CA ALA A 212 -5.66 -19.06 -7.47
C ALA A 212 -6.72 -18.06 -7.95
N THR A 213 -7.02 -18.02 -9.26
CA THR A 213 -8.05 -17.15 -9.84
C THR A 213 -9.42 -17.39 -9.20
N LEU A 214 -9.80 -18.65 -8.93
CA LEU A 214 -11.07 -18.97 -8.26
C LEU A 214 -11.14 -18.43 -6.84
N ARG A 215 -10.02 -18.46 -6.11
CA ARG A 215 -9.94 -17.84 -4.78
C ARG A 215 -9.98 -16.33 -4.90
N ASN A 216 -9.30 -15.78 -5.89
CA ASN A 216 -9.23 -14.34 -6.13
C ASN A 216 -10.53 -13.74 -6.74
N ASN A 217 -11.72 -14.25 -6.37
CA ASN A 217 -13.02 -13.81 -6.88
C ASN A 217 -13.09 -13.79 -8.41
N GLU A 218 -12.58 -14.84 -9.06
CA GLU A 218 -12.50 -14.98 -10.52
C GLU A 218 -11.66 -13.88 -11.22
N THR A 219 -10.96 -13.04 -10.44
CA THR A 219 -10.00 -12.08 -10.97
C THR A 219 -8.69 -12.81 -11.28
N LEU A 220 -8.19 -12.63 -12.51
CA LEU A 220 -6.95 -13.23 -12.95
C LEU A 220 -5.80 -12.81 -12.03
N CYS A 221 -4.92 -13.75 -11.72
CA CYS A 221 -3.69 -13.51 -11.00
C CYS A 221 -2.62 -14.46 -11.53
N ASN A 222 -1.39 -13.97 -11.65
CA ASN A 222 -0.24 -14.75 -12.09
C ASN A 222 0.98 -14.56 -11.18
N ASN A 223 0.80 -13.86 -10.06
CA ASN A 223 1.85 -13.61 -9.08
C ASN A 223 1.25 -13.34 -7.69
N LEU A 224 2.11 -13.39 -6.67
CA LEU A 224 1.82 -12.97 -5.30
C LEU A 224 2.78 -11.86 -4.91
N PHE A 225 2.26 -10.68 -4.66
CA PHE A 225 3.06 -9.55 -4.19
C PHE A 225 3.19 -9.61 -2.66
N PRO A 226 4.42 -9.65 -2.10
CA PRO A 226 4.63 -9.81 -0.67
C PRO A 226 4.29 -8.53 0.10
N LEU A 227 3.55 -8.68 1.20
CA LEU A 227 3.19 -7.60 2.12
C LEU A 227 4.00 -7.77 3.39
N ARG A 228 4.85 -6.81 3.79
CA ARG A 228 5.65 -6.95 5.01
C ARG A 228 4.90 -6.40 6.23
N GLY A 229 4.59 -7.27 7.19
CA GLY A 229 4.13 -6.87 8.52
C GLY A 229 5.28 -6.45 9.45
N PRO A 230 4.98 -5.79 10.59
CA PRO A 230 5.99 -5.25 11.51
C PRO A 230 6.89 -6.33 12.11
N SER A 231 6.32 -7.48 12.46
CA SER A 231 7.04 -8.60 13.09
C SER A 231 7.52 -9.66 12.08
N VAL A 232 7.34 -9.44 10.78
CA VAL A 232 7.80 -10.38 9.75
C VAL A 232 9.33 -10.27 9.59
N PRO A 233 10.09 -11.37 9.71
CA PRO A 233 11.53 -11.37 9.53
C PRO A 233 11.94 -10.85 8.14
N VAL A 234 12.90 -9.92 8.09
CA VAL A 234 13.37 -9.30 6.84
C VAL A 234 13.87 -10.35 5.84
N ALA A 235 14.63 -11.34 6.30
CA ALA A 235 15.14 -12.42 5.44
C ALA A 235 14.02 -13.22 4.76
N GLN A 236 12.90 -13.43 5.47
CA GLN A 236 11.72 -14.08 4.89
C GLN A 236 11.09 -13.19 3.82
N TYR A 237 10.90 -11.90 4.10
CA TYR A 237 10.38 -10.94 3.12
C TYR A 237 11.22 -10.91 1.84
N VAL A 238 12.55 -10.78 1.95
CA VAL A 238 13.48 -10.75 0.81
C VAL A 238 13.31 -11.97 -0.09
N ARG A 239 13.20 -13.17 0.48
CA ARG A 239 12.99 -14.41 -0.28
C ARG A 239 11.73 -14.37 -1.14
N TYR A 240 10.64 -13.80 -0.62
CA TYR A 240 9.38 -13.70 -1.37
C TYR A 240 9.35 -12.50 -2.33
N VAL A 241 10.13 -11.46 -2.09
CA VAL A 241 10.44 -10.42 -3.08
C VAL A 241 11.18 -11.04 -4.27
N ASP A 242 12.19 -11.87 -4.03
CA ASP A 242 12.89 -12.61 -5.10
C ASP A 242 11.93 -13.49 -5.91
N LEU A 243 11.07 -14.25 -5.23
CA LEU A 243 10.05 -15.07 -5.89
C LEU A 243 9.09 -14.24 -6.76
N TYR A 244 8.67 -13.06 -6.28
CA TYR A 244 7.84 -12.13 -7.05
C TYR A 244 8.55 -11.70 -8.34
N TRP A 245 9.84 -11.38 -8.27
CA TRP A 245 10.64 -10.99 -9.43
C TRP A 245 10.91 -12.14 -10.39
N ASP A 246 11.12 -13.36 -9.90
CA ASP A 246 11.29 -14.55 -10.74
C ASP A 246 10.03 -14.80 -11.58
N ASN A 247 8.84 -14.65 -10.97
CA ASN A 247 7.56 -14.74 -11.67
C ASN A 247 7.40 -13.62 -12.73
N LEU A 248 7.84 -12.39 -12.45
CA LEU A 248 7.84 -11.32 -13.44
C LEU A 248 8.77 -11.60 -14.61
N ASN A 249 9.98 -12.09 -14.34
CA ASN A 249 10.97 -12.44 -15.38
C ASN A 249 10.46 -13.55 -16.30
N ALA A 250 9.62 -14.45 -15.79
CA ALA A 250 8.96 -15.49 -16.59
C ALA A 250 7.97 -14.93 -17.63
N LEU A 251 7.50 -13.68 -17.49
CA LEU A 251 6.68 -12.97 -18.47
C LEU A 251 7.49 -12.38 -19.65
N GLY A 252 8.81 -12.55 -19.62
CA GLY A 252 9.76 -12.05 -20.61
C GLY A 252 10.65 -10.94 -20.03
N ARG A 253 11.89 -10.85 -20.54
CA ARG A 253 12.91 -9.90 -20.05
C ARG A 253 12.45 -8.45 -20.21
N ALA A 254 12.53 -7.69 -19.12
CA ALA A 254 12.41 -6.24 -19.08
C ALA A 254 13.79 -5.60 -18.86
N ASP A 255 13.96 -4.37 -19.32
CA ASP A 255 15.25 -3.67 -19.28
C ASP A 255 15.31 -2.74 -18.05
N GLY A 256 16.30 -2.96 -17.17
CA GLY A 256 16.56 -2.11 -16.00
C GLY A 256 16.75 -2.86 -14.68
N SER A 257 17.07 -2.12 -13.63
CA SER A 257 17.10 -2.65 -12.26
C SER A 257 15.70 -2.93 -11.73
N ARG A 258 15.57 -3.82 -10.74
CA ARG A 258 14.30 -4.10 -10.04
C ARG A 258 13.64 -2.82 -9.51
N LEU A 259 14.44 -1.92 -8.92
CA LEU A 259 13.96 -0.62 -8.45
C LEU A 259 13.37 0.21 -9.61
N ARG A 260 14.12 0.37 -10.71
CA ARG A 260 13.65 1.13 -11.88
C ARG A 260 12.34 0.55 -12.43
N LEU A 261 12.26 -0.78 -12.58
CA LEU A 261 11.08 -1.46 -13.10
C LEU A 261 9.86 -1.27 -12.19
N LEU A 262 10.05 -1.36 -10.86
CA LEU A 262 8.97 -1.12 -9.90
C LEU A 262 8.56 0.36 -9.86
N THR A 263 9.51 1.30 -10.00
CA THR A 263 9.20 2.73 -10.14
C THR A 263 8.31 2.98 -11.36
N TYR A 264 8.60 2.38 -12.52
CA TYR A 264 7.72 2.47 -13.68
C TYR A 264 6.35 1.83 -13.45
N ASP A 265 6.27 0.72 -12.73
CA ASP A 265 4.99 0.10 -12.39
C ASP A 265 4.15 1.04 -11.52
N ILE A 266 4.75 1.69 -10.51
CA ILE A 266 4.11 2.74 -9.70
C ILE A 266 3.69 3.92 -10.58
N VAL A 267 4.52 4.37 -11.52
CA VAL A 267 4.17 5.43 -12.48
C VAL A 267 2.92 5.05 -13.27
N LEU A 268 2.85 3.82 -13.80
CA LEU A 268 1.70 3.34 -14.57
C LEU A 268 0.46 3.11 -13.69
N MET A 269 0.63 2.72 -12.42
CA MET A 269 -0.46 2.62 -11.44
C MET A 269 -1.09 4.00 -11.19
N LEU A 270 -0.26 5.00 -10.88
CA LEU A 270 -0.69 6.38 -10.67
C LEU A 270 -1.31 7.00 -11.93
N ALA A 271 -0.74 6.70 -13.10
CA ALA A 271 -1.29 7.18 -14.37
C ALA A 271 -2.71 6.64 -14.63
N ARG A 272 -3.03 5.40 -14.22
CA ARG A 272 -4.40 4.89 -14.31
C ARG A 272 -5.37 5.65 -13.39
N PHE A 273 -4.96 5.92 -12.16
CA PHE A 273 -5.76 6.76 -11.25
C PHE A 273 -6.00 8.14 -11.82
N ALA A 274 -4.97 8.75 -12.43
CA ALA A 274 -5.00 10.08 -13.01
C ALA A 274 -5.81 10.21 -14.30
N THR A 275 -5.89 9.15 -15.10
CA THR A 275 -6.62 9.15 -16.39
C THR A 275 -8.00 8.52 -16.31
N GLY A 276 -8.39 7.98 -15.15
CA GLY A 276 -9.60 7.18 -15.00
C GLY A 276 -9.57 5.85 -15.77
N ALA A 277 -8.39 5.41 -16.22
CA ALA A 277 -8.26 4.17 -16.97
C ALA A 277 -8.63 2.95 -16.10
N SER A 278 -9.33 1.98 -16.69
CA SER A 278 -9.78 0.80 -15.96
C SER A 278 -8.62 -0.08 -15.49
N PHE A 279 -8.67 -0.46 -14.21
CA PHE A 279 -7.76 -1.43 -13.58
C PHE A 279 -8.15 -2.87 -13.90
N SER A 280 -9.39 -3.13 -14.30
CA SER A 280 -9.93 -4.48 -14.49
C SER A 280 -9.88 -4.97 -15.94
N THR A 281 -9.49 -4.12 -16.89
CA THR A 281 -9.45 -4.46 -18.33
C THR A 281 -8.72 -5.77 -18.62
N ASP A 282 -7.55 -5.96 -17.99
CA ASP A 282 -6.70 -7.12 -18.23
C ASP A 282 -6.90 -8.24 -17.20
N SER A 283 -7.18 -7.89 -15.94
CA SER A 283 -7.31 -8.83 -14.83
C SER A 283 -8.74 -9.38 -14.66
N LYS A 284 -9.74 -8.79 -15.33
CA LYS A 284 -11.17 -9.09 -15.18
C LYS A 284 -11.74 -8.84 -13.77
N GLY A 285 -11.07 -7.99 -12.99
CA GLY A 285 -11.50 -7.57 -11.66
C GLY A 285 -10.43 -6.75 -10.94
N GLY A 286 -10.77 -6.20 -9.77
CA GLY A 286 -9.91 -5.25 -9.06
C GLY A 286 -10.06 -3.85 -9.63
N GLY A 287 -10.79 -3.01 -8.90
CA GLY A 287 -11.10 -1.62 -9.29
C GLY A 287 -10.16 -0.59 -8.68
N LYS A 288 -10.56 0.70 -8.76
CA LYS A 288 -9.83 1.80 -8.11
C LYS A 288 -9.61 1.55 -6.62
N GLU A 289 -10.63 1.00 -5.94
CA GLU A 289 -10.59 0.72 -4.51
C GLU A 289 -9.52 -0.31 -4.15
N SER A 290 -9.55 -1.49 -4.78
CA SER A 290 -8.55 -2.54 -4.57
C SER A 290 -7.12 -2.04 -4.82
N ASN A 291 -6.91 -1.32 -5.92
CA ASN A 291 -5.57 -0.85 -6.27
C ASN A 291 -5.10 0.32 -5.40
N SER A 292 -6.01 1.10 -4.82
CA SER A 292 -5.66 2.16 -3.86
C SER A 292 -5.15 1.57 -2.54
N ARG A 293 -5.69 0.42 -2.11
CA ARG A 293 -5.15 -0.36 -0.98
C ARG A 293 -3.80 -1.02 -1.32
N PHE A 294 -3.58 -1.38 -2.59
CA PHE A 294 -2.36 -2.02 -3.07
C PHE A 294 -1.16 -1.07 -3.20
N LEU A 295 -1.38 0.16 -3.67
CA LEU A 295 -0.35 1.15 -3.99
C LEU A 295 0.68 1.40 -2.84
N PRO A 296 0.27 1.59 -1.57
CA PRO A 296 1.21 1.73 -0.45
C PRO A 296 2.22 0.58 -0.33
N PHE A 297 1.82 -0.65 -0.65
CA PHE A 297 2.71 -1.82 -0.59
C PHE A 297 3.69 -1.88 -1.77
N MET A 298 3.32 -1.30 -2.93
CA MET A 298 4.29 -1.06 -4.01
C MET A 298 5.40 -0.12 -3.54
N ILE A 299 5.04 0.94 -2.79
CA ILE A 299 5.99 1.88 -2.20
C ILE A 299 6.83 1.21 -1.11
N GLN A 300 6.23 0.31 -0.31
CA GLN A 300 6.96 -0.51 0.67
C GLN A 300 8.07 -1.34 0.03
N MET A 301 7.77 -2.02 -1.07
CA MET A 301 8.79 -2.78 -1.80
C MET A 301 9.80 -1.85 -2.49
N ALA A 302 9.37 -0.71 -3.05
CA ALA A 302 10.28 0.25 -3.67
C ALA A 302 11.29 0.81 -2.67
N ARG A 303 10.84 1.19 -1.46
CA ARG A 303 11.73 1.65 -0.39
C ARG A 303 12.68 0.55 0.07
N HIS A 304 12.20 -0.69 0.16
CA HIS A 304 13.06 -1.84 0.45
C HIS A 304 14.17 -2.02 -0.61
N LEU A 305 13.85 -1.84 -1.90
CA LEU A 305 14.83 -1.93 -2.99
C LEU A 305 15.81 -0.75 -2.99
N VAL A 306 15.40 0.44 -2.55
CA VAL A 306 16.30 1.58 -2.30
C VAL A 306 17.28 1.26 -1.17
N ASP A 307 16.79 0.70 -0.06
CA ASP A 307 17.62 0.36 1.10
C ASP A 307 18.58 -0.80 0.82
N GLN A 308 18.27 -1.67 -0.14
CA GLN A 308 19.15 -2.76 -0.59
C GLN A 308 20.27 -2.30 -1.53
N GLY A 309 20.16 -1.12 -2.15
CA GLY A 309 21.18 -0.63 -3.08
C GLY A 309 22.44 -0.09 -2.40
N SER A 310 23.26 0.63 -3.16
CA SER A 310 24.44 1.30 -2.58
C SER A 310 24.02 2.38 -1.58
N LEU A 311 24.88 2.67 -0.59
CA LEU A 311 24.66 3.77 0.36
C LEU A 311 24.42 5.12 -0.34
N SER A 312 24.98 5.30 -1.53
CA SER A 312 24.81 6.49 -2.37
C SER A 312 23.59 6.46 -3.28
N GLN A 313 22.84 5.35 -3.40
CA GLN A 313 21.76 5.22 -4.39
C GLN A 313 20.70 6.31 -4.21
N ARG A 314 20.29 6.57 -2.98
CA ARG A 314 19.31 7.62 -2.65
C ARG A 314 19.81 9.01 -3.04
N HIS A 315 21.06 9.34 -2.70
CA HIS A 315 21.67 10.62 -3.05
C HIS A 315 21.78 10.78 -4.58
N THR A 316 22.12 9.71 -5.31
CA THR A 316 22.11 9.70 -6.78
C THR A 316 20.71 9.95 -7.34
N MET A 317 19.67 9.35 -6.76
CA MET A 317 18.28 9.57 -7.17
C MET A 317 17.84 11.02 -6.92
N ALA A 318 18.11 11.58 -5.73
CA ALA A 318 17.79 12.97 -5.41
C ALA A 318 18.54 13.95 -6.33
N LYS A 319 19.83 13.68 -6.61
CA LYS A 319 20.62 14.46 -7.56
C LYS A 319 20.06 14.38 -8.98
N ALA A 320 19.56 13.22 -9.41
CA ALA A 320 18.90 13.06 -10.71
C ALA A 320 17.63 13.91 -10.79
N VAL A 321 16.82 13.97 -9.73
CA VAL A 321 15.64 14.85 -9.65
C VAL A 321 16.03 16.32 -9.76
N THR A 322 17.02 16.76 -8.97
CA THR A 322 17.50 18.15 -9.01
C THR A 322 18.07 18.51 -10.39
N THR A 323 18.87 17.61 -10.98
CA THR A 323 19.45 17.81 -12.31
C THR A 323 18.36 17.89 -13.37
N TYR A 324 17.36 17.01 -13.28
CA TYR A 324 16.20 17.05 -14.16
C TYR A 324 15.52 18.41 -14.05
N LEU A 325 15.15 18.87 -12.85
CA LEU A 325 14.39 20.11 -12.66
C LEU A 325 15.16 21.38 -13.06
N THR A 326 16.48 21.38 -12.93
CA THR A 326 17.36 22.52 -13.26
C THR A 326 17.81 22.55 -14.72
N SER A 327 17.74 21.42 -15.44
CA SER A 327 18.10 21.39 -16.86
C SER A 327 17.13 22.22 -17.69
N SER A 328 17.60 22.98 -18.68
CA SER A 328 16.70 23.58 -19.67
C SER A 328 16.00 22.49 -20.47
N THR A 329 14.77 22.77 -20.91
CA THR A 329 13.98 21.89 -21.78
C THR A 329 14.65 21.68 -23.15
N SER A 330 15.62 22.52 -23.52
CA SER A 330 16.46 22.42 -24.72
C SER A 330 17.66 21.48 -24.59
N ASP A 331 18.16 21.22 -23.37
CA ASP A 331 19.44 20.54 -23.11
C ASP A 331 19.29 19.03 -22.87
N SER A 332 18.08 18.47 -22.98
CA SER A 332 17.84 17.03 -22.95
C SER A 332 18.39 16.38 -24.22
N THR A 333 19.72 16.29 -24.32
CA THR A 333 20.36 15.34 -25.20
C THR A 333 19.99 13.95 -24.68
N PRO A 334 19.43 13.05 -25.51
CA PRO A 334 19.08 11.72 -25.07
C PRO A 334 20.38 11.04 -24.63
N SER A 335 20.49 10.79 -23.33
CA SER A 335 21.51 9.90 -22.78
C SER A 335 21.48 8.62 -23.61
N ALA A 336 22.64 8.26 -24.16
CA ALA A 336 22.80 7.09 -25.01
C ALA A 336 22.63 5.80 -24.19
N GLY A 337 21.37 5.44 -23.89
CA GLY A 337 21.04 4.19 -23.21
C GLY A 337 19.90 4.24 -22.20
N GLY A 338 18.77 4.89 -22.50
CA GLY A 338 17.57 4.79 -21.68
C GLY A 338 16.48 5.78 -22.11
N THR A 339 15.20 5.41 -22.01
CA THR A 339 14.05 6.34 -22.15
C THR A 339 14.33 7.65 -21.40
N GLU A 340 14.00 8.80 -22.00
CA GLU A 340 13.97 10.07 -21.26
C GLU A 340 13.09 9.88 -20.02
N GLU A 341 13.67 10.03 -18.84
CA GLU A 341 12.97 9.87 -17.58
C GLU A 341 11.87 10.94 -17.50
N THR A 342 10.61 10.51 -17.61
CA THR A 342 9.48 11.43 -17.72
C THR A 342 9.27 12.20 -16.41
N VAL A 343 8.55 13.32 -16.48
CA VAL A 343 8.19 14.11 -15.29
C VAL A 343 7.48 13.25 -14.23
N GLN A 344 6.64 12.31 -14.65
CA GLN A 344 5.96 11.37 -13.75
C GLN A 344 6.96 10.45 -13.03
N PHE A 345 7.94 9.91 -13.76
CA PHE A 345 9.00 9.08 -13.18
C PHE A 345 9.82 9.86 -12.16
N MET A 346 10.13 11.12 -12.46
CA MET A 346 10.86 12.01 -11.54
C MET A 346 10.06 12.36 -10.28
N MET A 347 8.74 12.54 -10.38
CA MET A 347 7.88 12.72 -9.20
C MET A 347 7.85 11.48 -8.30
N VAL A 348 7.86 10.26 -8.86
CA VAL A 348 7.95 9.04 -8.03
C VAL A 348 9.36 8.89 -7.44
N ASN A 349 10.41 9.26 -8.18
CA ASN A 349 11.77 9.26 -7.63
C ASN A 349 11.92 10.23 -6.46
N SER A 350 11.35 11.44 -6.52
CA SER A 350 11.39 12.39 -5.39
C SER A 350 10.64 11.83 -4.17
N LEU A 351 9.53 11.12 -4.35
CA LEU A 351 8.84 10.41 -3.28
C LEU A 351 9.76 9.40 -2.57
N LEU A 352 10.61 8.70 -3.31
CA LEU A 352 11.50 7.67 -2.74
C LEU A 352 12.82 8.22 -2.19
N SER A 353 13.25 9.42 -2.61
CA SER A 353 14.63 9.89 -2.38
C SER A 353 14.80 11.22 -1.66
N GLU A 354 13.79 12.09 -1.60
CA GLU A 354 13.89 13.45 -1.05
C GLU A 354 13.03 13.64 0.22
N SER A 355 13.23 14.71 0.99
CA SER A 355 12.34 15.06 2.11
C SER A 355 11.02 15.70 1.63
N TYR A 356 10.07 15.92 2.53
CA TYR A 356 8.86 16.66 2.19
C TYR A 356 9.16 18.13 1.87
N GLU A 357 10.10 18.73 2.60
CA GLU A 357 10.54 20.12 2.41
C GLU A 357 11.19 20.31 1.03
N SER A 358 12.03 19.36 0.60
CA SER A 358 12.59 19.36 -0.76
C SER A 358 11.50 19.21 -1.82
N TRP A 359 10.52 18.33 -1.59
CA TRP A 359 9.37 18.22 -2.48
C TRP A 359 8.60 19.54 -2.60
N LEU A 360 8.37 20.26 -1.50
CA LEU A 360 7.70 21.57 -1.53
C LEU A 360 8.46 22.61 -2.35
N GLN A 361 9.79 22.55 -2.37
CA GLN A 361 10.63 23.41 -3.23
C GLN A 361 10.54 22.99 -4.70
N HIS A 362 10.42 21.70 -4.98
CA HIS A 362 10.39 21.13 -6.33
C HIS A 362 9.00 21.13 -6.98
N ARG A 363 7.91 21.14 -6.20
CA ARG A 363 6.53 20.93 -6.69
C ARG A 363 6.12 21.93 -7.78
N HIS A 364 6.52 23.19 -7.64
CA HIS A 364 6.20 24.23 -8.62
C HIS A 364 6.82 23.93 -9.99
N ALA A 365 8.10 23.55 -10.03
CA ALA A 365 8.78 23.18 -11.27
C ALA A 365 8.22 21.87 -11.87
N PHE A 366 7.87 20.91 -11.01
CA PHE A 366 7.20 19.68 -11.42
C PHE A 366 5.84 19.96 -12.09
N LEU A 367 5.03 20.86 -11.52
CA LEU A 367 3.75 21.27 -12.09
C LEU A 367 3.94 21.92 -13.45
N GLN A 368 4.89 22.86 -13.59
CA GLN A 368 5.16 23.53 -14.87
C GLN A 368 5.55 22.52 -15.97
N ARG A 369 6.50 21.63 -15.68
CA ARG A 369 6.92 20.58 -16.63
C ARG A 369 5.80 19.59 -16.95
N GLY A 370 5.03 19.21 -15.94
CA GLY A 370 3.87 18.34 -16.08
C GLY A 370 2.82 18.91 -17.02
N ILE A 371 2.41 20.15 -16.77
CA ILE A 371 1.43 20.89 -17.58
C ILE A 371 1.90 21.00 -19.03
N TYR A 372 3.16 21.40 -19.24
CA TYR A 372 3.73 21.48 -20.58
C TYR A 372 3.70 20.13 -21.30
N HIS A 373 4.15 19.07 -20.63
CA HIS A 373 4.19 17.72 -21.21
C HIS A 373 2.79 17.21 -21.57
N ALA A 374 1.80 17.36 -20.68
CA ALA A 374 0.41 16.98 -20.95
C ALA A 374 -0.18 17.75 -22.15
N TYR A 375 0.06 19.06 -22.21
CA TYR A 375 -0.38 19.89 -23.32
C TYR A 375 0.28 19.48 -24.65
N MET A 376 1.60 19.21 -24.66
CA MET A 376 2.32 18.72 -25.84
C MET A 376 1.80 17.37 -26.33
N GLN A 377 1.56 16.42 -25.43
CA GLN A 377 0.97 15.13 -25.80
C GLN A 377 -0.40 15.29 -26.46
N HIS A 378 -1.25 16.17 -25.94
CA HIS A 378 -2.57 16.43 -26.52
C HIS A 378 -2.48 17.08 -27.92
N THR A 379 -1.62 18.09 -28.09
CA THR A 379 -1.45 18.77 -29.39
C THR A 379 -0.86 17.87 -30.46
N HIS A 380 0.16 17.06 -30.14
CA HIS A 380 0.77 16.10 -31.06
C HIS A 380 -0.16 14.92 -31.37
N GLY A 381 -0.94 14.43 -30.41
CA GLY A 381 -1.95 13.39 -30.61
C GLY A 381 -3.09 13.80 -31.56
N ARG A 382 -3.50 15.08 -31.53
CA ARG A 382 -4.46 15.64 -32.50
C ARG A 382 -3.86 15.80 -33.89
N SER A 383 -2.56 16.11 -33.98
CA SER A 383 -1.86 16.25 -35.27
C SER A 383 -1.74 14.91 -35.99
N THR A 384 -1.40 13.81 -35.29
CA THR A 384 -1.28 12.47 -35.87
C THR A 384 -2.64 11.88 -36.28
N GLN A 385 -3.72 12.17 -35.54
CA GLN A 385 -5.09 11.80 -35.96
C GLN A 385 -5.56 12.55 -37.22
N ARG A 386 -5.20 13.82 -37.40
CA ARG A 386 -5.52 14.57 -38.63
C ARG A 386 -4.77 14.04 -39.86
N THR A 387 -3.54 13.57 -39.71
CA THR A 387 -2.77 12.98 -40.82
C THR A 387 -3.29 11.60 -41.23
N ALA A 388 -3.95 10.86 -40.33
CA ALA A 388 -4.54 9.55 -40.62
C ALA A 388 -5.91 9.63 -41.36
N LEU A 389 -6.53 10.81 -41.44
CA LEU A 389 -7.88 11.01 -41.98
C LEU A 389 -7.93 11.74 -43.33
N ASN A 390 -6.82 11.85 -44.06
CA ASN A 390 -6.83 12.45 -45.41
C ASN A 390 -7.47 11.51 -46.47
N GLN A 391 -8.81 11.44 -46.46
CA GLN A 391 -9.59 11.26 -47.69
C GLN A 391 -10.08 12.64 -48.16
N PRO A 392 -10.09 12.93 -49.48
CA PRO A 392 -10.48 14.24 -49.98
C PRO A 392 -12.01 14.37 -49.93
N SER A 393 -12.53 15.03 -48.89
CA SER A 393 -13.93 15.45 -48.82
C SER A 393 -13.98 16.97 -48.77
N THR A 394 -14.48 17.56 -49.85
CA THR A 394 -14.75 18.99 -50.01
C THR A 394 -15.79 19.46 -48.99
N VAL A 395 -15.36 20.12 -47.91
CA VAL A 395 -16.23 20.95 -47.06
C VAL A 395 -15.51 22.24 -46.67
N LYS A 396 -16.26 23.34 -46.72
CA LYS A 396 -15.84 24.75 -46.56
C LYS A 396 -15.11 25.04 -45.24
N PRO A 397 -14.30 26.12 -45.19
CA PRO A 397 -13.55 26.51 -44.01
C PRO A 397 -14.47 27.30 -43.06
N ASP A 398 -15.32 26.61 -42.30
CA ASP A 398 -16.11 27.26 -41.26
C ASP A 398 -15.44 27.11 -39.89
N SER A 399 -14.97 28.27 -39.42
CA SER A 399 -14.69 28.63 -38.03
C SER A 399 -13.59 27.84 -37.31
N ALA A 400 -12.41 28.46 -37.26
CA ALA A 400 -11.46 28.27 -36.16
C ALA A 400 -12.19 28.57 -34.84
N ARG A 401 -12.81 27.55 -34.24
CA ARG A 401 -13.34 27.64 -32.88
C ARG A 401 -12.13 27.79 -31.95
N SER A 402 -12.00 28.95 -31.34
CA SER A 402 -11.13 29.15 -30.18
C SER A 402 -11.47 28.07 -29.15
N GLY A 403 -10.54 27.15 -28.87
CA GLY A 403 -10.67 26.22 -27.75
C GLY A 403 -10.83 27.05 -26.48
N GLY A 404 -12.00 26.97 -25.86
CA GLY A 404 -12.33 27.72 -24.65
C GLY A 404 -11.52 27.25 -23.46
N ILE A 405 -11.59 28.02 -22.37
CA ILE A 405 -10.90 27.76 -21.09
C ILE A 405 -11.26 26.37 -20.51
N ASP A 406 -12.48 25.87 -20.76
CA ASP A 406 -12.93 24.51 -20.39
C ASP A 406 -12.17 23.38 -21.14
N ASP A 407 -11.61 23.67 -22.33
CA ASP A 407 -10.75 22.75 -23.10
C ASP A 407 -9.35 22.65 -22.45
N LEU A 408 -8.95 23.60 -21.59
CA LEU A 408 -7.62 23.61 -20.99
C LEU A 408 -7.53 22.74 -19.73
N LEU A 409 -8.49 22.89 -18.81
CA LEU A 409 -8.54 22.06 -17.59
C LEU A 409 -8.65 20.59 -17.98
N SER A 410 -9.55 20.21 -18.88
CA SER A 410 -9.72 18.82 -19.33
C SER A 410 -8.44 18.22 -19.94
N VAL A 411 -7.61 19.02 -20.61
CA VAL A 411 -6.33 18.59 -21.19
C VAL A 411 -5.27 18.32 -20.12
N ILE A 412 -5.20 19.15 -19.08
CA ILE A 412 -4.16 19.06 -18.05
C ILE A 412 -4.61 18.35 -16.78
N GLN A 413 -5.92 18.11 -16.60
CA GLN A 413 -6.48 17.47 -15.41
C GLN A 413 -5.77 16.15 -15.06
N PRO A 414 -5.44 15.26 -16.02
CA PRO A 414 -4.71 14.04 -15.67
C PRO A 414 -3.35 14.30 -15.01
N ILE A 415 -2.58 15.29 -15.48
CA ILE A 415 -1.28 15.58 -14.86
C ILE A 415 -1.42 16.31 -13.53
N LEU A 416 -2.49 17.10 -13.35
CA LEU A 416 -2.83 17.72 -12.07
C LEU A 416 -3.24 16.66 -11.03
N VAL A 417 -4.10 15.72 -11.41
CA VAL A 417 -4.47 14.57 -10.57
C VAL A 417 -3.22 13.77 -10.21
N TYR A 418 -2.33 13.50 -11.18
CA TYR A 418 -1.09 12.77 -10.93
C TYR A 418 -0.19 13.49 -9.90
N ALA A 419 0.04 14.80 -10.08
CA ALA A 419 0.83 15.59 -9.15
C ALA A 419 0.20 15.63 -7.74
N GLY A 420 -1.13 15.73 -7.66
CA GLY A 420 -1.84 15.68 -6.40
C GLY A 420 -1.78 14.31 -5.72
N LEU A 421 -1.85 13.21 -6.46
CA LEU A 421 -1.61 11.87 -5.92
C LEU A 421 -0.22 11.75 -5.29
N ILE A 422 0.82 12.31 -5.94
CA ILE A 422 2.17 12.37 -5.38
C ILE A 422 2.18 13.22 -4.10
N GLU A 423 1.55 14.40 -4.09
CA GLU A 423 1.42 15.23 -2.88
C GLU A 423 0.78 14.45 -1.72
N GLN A 424 -0.32 13.73 -1.96
CA GLN A 424 -0.97 12.92 -0.91
C GLN A 424 -0.04 11.83 -0.37
N LEU A 425 0.70 11.14 -1.25
CA LEU A 425 1.69 10.14 -0.85
C LEU A 425 2.86 10.77 -0.07
N GLN A 426 3.34 11.93 -0.51
CA GLN A 426 4.41 12.68 0.15
C GLN A 426 4.00 13.05 1.58
N ARG A 427 2.79 13.62 1.75
CA ARG A 427 2.23 13.95 3.07
C ARG A 427 2.08 12.71 3.94
N PHE A 428 1.43 11.66 3.43
CA PHE A 428 1.15 10.45 4.20
C PHE A 428 2.41 9.76 4.71
N PHE A 429 3.43 9.63 3.85
CA PHE A 429 4.65 8.90 4.19
C PHE A 429 5.70 9.74 4.93
N LYS A 430 5.71 11.07 4.80
CA LYS A 430 6.84 11.88 5.31
C LYS A 430 6.47 12.86 6.41
N VAL A 431 5.19 13.20 6.58
CA VAL A 431 4.76 14.20 7.57
C VAL A 431 4.20 13.50 8.82
N LYS A 432 4.69 13.89 10.00
CA LYS A 432 4.11 13.43 11.27
C LYS A 432 2.74 14.06 11.46
N LYS A 433 1.72 13.24 11.71
CA LYS A 433 0.42 13.74 12.16
C LYS A 433 0.61 14.30 13.57
N SER A 434 0.39 15.60 13.75
CA SER A 434 0.33 16.19 15.09
C SER A 434 -0.87 15.57 15.80
N THR A 435 -0.62 14.69 16.76
CA THR A 435 -1.66 14.20 17.65
C THR A 435 -2.12 15.40 18.48
N SER A 436 -3.28 15.96 18.15
CA SER A 436 -4.00 16.90 19.01
C SER A 436 -4.53 16.16 20.23
N VAL A 437 -3.63 15.82 21.16
CA VAL A 437 -4.00 15.46 22.52
C VAL A 437 -4.02 16.76 23.32
N ALA A 438 -5.18 16.99 23.93
CA ALA A 438 -5.54 18.12 24.77
C ALA A 438 -4.41 18.61 25.68
N GLU A 439 -4.36 19.93 25.82
CA GLU A 439 -3.57 20.68 26.79
C GLU A 439 -3.67 20.04 28.19
N GLY A 440 -2.58 19.39 28.60
CA GLY A 440 -2.26 19.07 29.98
C GLY A 440 -0.87 19.63 30.23
N GLY A 441 -0.81 20.80 30.88
CA GLY A 441 0.42 21.56 31.10
C GLY A 441 1.52 20.75 31.79
N GLY A 442 2.73 20.93 31.28
CA GLY A 442 3.98 20.44 31.87
C GLY A 442 5.14 21.20 31.24
N GLU A 443 5.70 22.13 31.99
CA GLU A 443 6.72 23.08 31.58
C GLU A 443 8.02 22.42 31.11
N GLY A 444 8.57 22.96 30.02
CA GLY A 444 9.99 23.34 29.91
C GLY A 444 11.04 22.23 29.87
N SER A 445 11.50 21.90 28.67
CA SER A 445 12.95 21.82 28.42
C SER A 445 13.26 22.07 26.94
N SER A 446 13.74 23.28 26.66
CA SER A 446 14.37 23.66 25.41
C SER A 446 15.73 22.96 25.31
N SER A 447 15.84 21.93 24.47
CA SER A 447 17.13 21.44 23.99
C SER A 447 17.38 22.04 22.60
N LYS A 448 18.28 23.03 22.57
CA LYS A 448 18.84 23.66 21.37
C LYS A 448 19.28 22.61 20.35
N GLU A 449 18.84 22.80 19.12
CA GLU A 449 19.43 22.19 17.93
C GLU A 449 20.89 22.65 17.81
N SER A 450 21.82 21.71 17.96
CA SER A 450 23.19 21.87 17.50
C SER A 450 23.27 21.31 16.08
N VAL A 451 23.39 22.22 15.11
CA VAL A 451 23.81 21.91 13.74
C VAL A 451 25.19 21.28 13.80
N GLY A 452 25.24 19.98 13.49
CA GLY A 452 26.46 19.21 13.30
C GLY A 452 26.28 18.39 12.03
N ASP A 453 26.98 18.81 10.98
CA ASP A 453 27.19 18.07 9.75
C ASP A 453 28.01 16.81 10.11
N ASP A 454 27.34 15.66 10.22
CA ASP A 454 28.00 14.35 10.42
C ASP A 454 27.45 13.34 9.41
N ASP A 455 28.21 13.21 8.32
CA ASP A 455 28.10 12.22 7.27
C ASP A 455 28.42 10.83 7.85
N GLY A 456 27.39 10.04 8.18
CA GLY A 456 27.61 8.67 8.65
C GLY A 456 26.47 7.99 9.40
N GLY A 457 25.30 7.83 8.77
CA GLY A 457 24.38 6.73 9.13
C GLY A 457 23.18 7.03 10.05
N SER A 458 22.95 8.29 10.44
CA SER A 458 21.69 8.67 11.08
C SER A 458 20.61 8.90 10.03
N LEU A 459 19.48 8.20 10.14
CA LEU A 459 18.33 8.42 9.25
C LEU A 459 17.78 9.83 9.44
N GLU A 460 17.45 10.52 8.34
CA GLU A 460 16.77 11.80 8.42
C GLU A 460 15.38 11.65 9.04
N GLY A 461 14.84 12.73 9.63
CA GLY A 461 13.57 12.69 10.37
C GLY A 461 12.40 12.12 9.54
N TRP A 462 12.32 12.48 8.25
CA TRP A 462 11.28 11.96 7.35
C TRP A 462 11.47 10.47 7.01
N GLU A 463 12.72 9.97 6.99
CA GLU A 463 13.00 8.55 6.71
C GLU A 463 12.49 7.66 7.85
N VAL A 464 12.60 8.14 9.09
CA VAL A 464 12.03 7.47 10.26
C VAL A 464 10.51 7.40 10.15
N VAL A 465 9.85 8.53 9.81
CA VAL A 465 8.39 8.58 9.62
C VAL A 465 7.95 7.63 8.51
N MET A 466 8.63 7.66 7.36
CA MET A 466 8.31 6.78 6.23
C MET A 466 8.45 5.32 6.62
N ARG A 467 9.50 4.95 7.37
CA ARG A 467 9.69 3.59 7.85
C ARG A 467 8.58 3.14 8.81
N GLU A 468 8.18 4.01 9.74
CA GLU A 468 7.07 3.73 10.66
C GLU A 468 5.75 3.53 9.90
N LYS A 469 5.43 4.44 8.97
CA LYS A 469 4.23 4.36 8.12
C LYS A 469 4.21 3.11 7.25
N LEU A 470 5.35 2.75 6.65
CA LEU A 470 5.48 1.55 5.83
C LEU A 470 5.37 0.24 6.62
N LEU A 471 5.49 0.26 7.94
CA LEU A 471 5.25 -0.91 8.80
C LEU A 471 3.86 -0.89 9.45
N ASN A 472 3.19 0.26 9.47
CA ASN A 472 1.83 0.41 9.96
C ASN A 472 0.82 0.02 8.87
N VAL A 473 0.60 -1.29 8.77
CA VAL A 473 -0.31 -1.93 7.82
C VAL A 473 -1.72 -1.32 7.87
N ARG A 474 -2.26 -1.09 9.07
CA ARG A 474 -3.59 -0.50 9.26
C ARG A 474 -3.68 0.88 8.62
N GLU A 475 -2.70 1.75 8.86
CA GLU A 475 -2.68 3.08 8.27
C GLU A 475 -2.48 3.04 6.75
N MET A 476 -1.64 2.15 6.24
CA MET A 476 -1.46 1.99 4.79
C MET A 476 -2.77 1.57 4.10
N VAL A 477 -3.53 0.65 4.67
CA VAL A 477 -4.85 0.27 4.13
C VAL A 477 -5.84 1.43 4.30
N GLY A 478 -5.86 2.09 5.46
CA GLY A 478 -6.76 3.21 5.76
C GLY A 478 -6.56 4.42 4.84
N PHE A 479 -5.32 4.68 4.39
CA PHE A 479 -4.99 5.73 3.43
C PHE A 479 -5.79 5.62 2.13
N SER A 480 -6.22 4.42 1.75
CA SER A 480 -6.99 4.23 0.52
C SER A 480 -8.29 5.04 0.51
N ARG A 481 -8.98 5.16 1.66
CA ARG A 481 -10.22 5.94 1.78
C ARG A 481 -9.95 7.44 1.62
N GLU A 482 -8.89 7.93 2.26
CA GLU A 482 -8.46 9.33 2.15
C GLU A 482 -8.08 9.66 0.69
N LEU A 483 -7.33 8.77 0.03
CA LEU A 483 -6.92 8.94 -1.37
C LEU A 483 -8.11 8.93 -2.34
N LEU A 484 -9.08 8.04 -2.15
CA LEU A 484 -10.26 7.95 -3.01
C LEU A 484 -11.21 9.13 -2.81
N SER A 485 -11.40 9.59 -1.56
CA SER A 485 -12.15 10.81 -1.26
C SER A 485 -11.51 12.01 -1.95
N TRP A 486 -10.19 12.17 -1.82
CA TRP A 486 -9.46 13.25 -2.47
C TRP A 486 -9.56 13.19 -4.01
N LEU A 487 -9.52 11.98 -4.59
CA LEU A 487 -9.73 11.79 -6.03
C LEU A 487 -11.12 12.24 -6.48
N GLU A 488 -12.15 11.97 -5.69
CA GLU A 488 -13.53 12.40 -5.98
C GLU A 488 -13.65 13.93 -5.95
N ASP A 489 -13.06 14.57 -4.95
CA ASP A 489 -12.97 16.04 -4.88
C ASP A 489 -12.26 16.60 -6.13
N MET A 490 -11.10 16.04 -6.49
CA MET A 490 -10.31 16.49 -7.64
C MET A 490 -11.03 16.28 -8.98
N TYR A 491 -11.82 15.20 -9.12
CA TYR A 491 -12.63 14.97 -10.33
C TYR A 491 -13.89 15.83 -10.36
N SER A 492 -14.38 16.29 -9.21
CA SER A 492 -15.50 17.21 -9.12
C SER A 492 -15.14 18.67 -9.42
N ALA A 493 -13.83 18.99 -9.39
CA ALA A 493 -13.34 20.34 -9.65
C ALA A 493 -13.78 20.85 -11.04
N THR A 494 -14.39 22.02 -11.04
CA THR A 494 -15.02 22.65 -12.21
C THR A 494 -14.12 23.66 -12.91
N ASP A 495 -13.15 24.23 -12.20
CA ASP A 495 -12.19 25.18 -12.73
C ASP A 495 -10.75 24.94 -12.21
N LEU A 496 -9.79 25.69 -12.77
CA LEU A 496 -8.37 25.55 -12.41
C LEU A 496 -8.07 25.99 -10.98
N GLN A 497 -8.79 26.98 -10.46
CA GLN A 497 -8.56 27.47 -9.10
C GLN A 497 -8.98 26.42 -8.08
N GLU A 498 -10.17 25.82 -8.25
CA GLU A 498 -10.66 24.70 -7.46
C GLU A 498 -9.71 23.51 -7.55
N ALA A 499 -9.27 23.15 -8.76
CA ALA A 499 -8.31 22.07 -8.98
C ALA A 499 -6.98 22.29 -8.23
N PHE A 500 -6.40 23.49 -8.29
CA PHE A 500 -5.16 23.80 -7.57
C PHE A 500 -5.35 23.92 -6.05
N ASP A 501 -6.53 24.32 -5.60
CA ASP A 501 -6.89 24.37 -4.17
C ASP A 501 -7.02 22.97 -3.58
N VAL A 502 -7.71 22.05 -4.28
CA VAL A 502 -7.85 20.63 -3.88
C VAL A 502 -6.49 19.94 -3.75
N ILE A 503 -5.53 20.26 -4.64
CA ILE A 503 -4.15 19.74 -4.54
C ILE A 503 -3.40 20.40 -3.35
N GLY A 504 -3.79 21.61 -2.95
CA GLY A 504 -3.12 22.40 -1.92
C GLY A 504 -1.88 23.13 -2.44
N VAL A 505 -1.91 23.56 -3.71
CA VAL A 505 -0.82 24.27 -4.40
C VAL A 505 -1.24 25.63 -4.97
N LEU A 506 -2.47 26.08 -4.66
CA LEU A 506 -2.97 27.38 -5.11
C LEU A 506 -2.02 28.53 -4.70
N ALA A 507 -1.47 28.46 -3.49
CA ALA A 507 -0.48 29.44 -3.02
C ALA A 507 0.80 29.44 -3.89
N ASP A 508 1.29 28.27 -4.29
CA ASP A 508 2.48 28.18 -5.15
C ASP A 508 2.22 28.78 -6.53
N VAL A 509 1.06 28.44 -7.10
CA VAL A 509 0.60 28.91 -8.41
C VAL A 509 0.50 30.44 -8.43
N LEU A 510 -0.02 31.06 -7.35
CA LEU A 510 -0.20 32.51 -7.27
C LEU A 510 1.05 33.26 -6.80
N SER A 511 1.98 32.59 -6.10
CA SER A 511 3.21 33.22 -5.56
C SER A 511 4.17 33.77 -6.62
N GLY A 512 4.05 33.30 -7.88
CA GLY A 512 4.88 33.73 -9.02
C GLY A 512 4.50 35.08 -9.66
N GLY A 513 3.63 35.88 -9.02
CA GLY A 513 3.13 37.15 -9.57
C GLY A 513 1.97 36.98 -10.57
N PHE A 514 1.39 35.79 -10.64
CA PHE A 514 0.20 35.52 -11.43
C PHE A 514 -1.05 35.96 -10.68
N ALA A 515 -1.91 36.76 -11.33
CA ALA A 515 -3.19 37.16 -10.76
C ALA A 515 -4.27 36.08 -10.93
N ARG A 516 -4.07 35.15 -11.87
CA ARG A 516 -5.00 34.08 -12.22
C ARG A 516 -4.28 32.76 -12.46
N CYS A 517 -4.96 31.65 -12.18
CA CYS A 517 -4.41 30.30 -12.39
C CYS A 517 -4.14 29.99 -13.87
N GLU A 518 -4.94 30.55 -14.78
CA GLU A 518 -4.75 30.41 -16.23
C GLU A 518 -3.42 30.99 -16.69
N ASP A 519 -3.00 32.13 -16.12
CA ASP A 519 -1.75 32.79 -16.49
C ASP A 519 -0.55 31.90 -16.17
N PHE A 520 -0.60 31.20 -15.03
CA PHE A 520 0.41 30.20 -14.66
C PHE A 520 0.44 29.03 -15.65
N VAL A 521 -0.73 28.48 -16.02
CA VAL A 521 -0.82 27.37 -16.99
C VAL A 521 -0.28 27.80 -18.36
N TYR A 522 -0.63 28.99 -18.84
CA TYR A 522 -0.10 29.53 -20.09
C TYR A 522 1.39 29.81 -20.02
N ALA A 523 1.89 30.31 -18.88
CA ALA A 523 3.32 30.49 -18.65
C ALA A 523 4.07 29.14 -18.68
N ALA A 524 3.53 28.09 -18.07
CA ALA A 524 4.10 26.75 -18.15
C ALA A 524 4.14 26.22 -19.60
N ILE A 525 3.04 26.40 -20.36
CA ILE A 525 2.96 25.98 -21.77
C ILE A 525 3.94 26.75 -22.67
N ASN A 526 4.14 28.04 -22.42
CA ASN A 526 5.03 28.87 -23.22
C ASN A 526 6.50 28.75 -22.78
N GLY A 527 6.75 28.57 -21.49
CA GLY A 527 8.08 28.41 -20.91
C GLY A 527 8.76 27.12 -21.37
N GLY A 528 8.01 26.01 -21.51
CA GLY A 528 8.57 24.75 -22.00
C GLY A 528 8.98 24.72 -23.48
N LYS A 529 8.67 25.78 -24.25
CA LYS A 529 9.11 25.94 -25.66
C LYS A 529 10.55 26.46 -25.77
N HIS A 530 11.11 26.95 -24.68
CA HIS A 530 12.47 27.48 -24.56
C HIS A 530 13.26 26.61 -23.59
#